data_AF-A0A931RB75-F1
#
_entry.id   AF-A0A931RB75-F1
#
_cell.length_a   1.000
_cell.length_b   1.000
_cell.length_c   1.000
_cell.angle_alpha   90.00
_cell.angle_beta   90.00
_cell.angle_gamma   90.00
#
_symmetry.space_group_name_H-M   'P 1'
#
loop_
_entity.id
_entity.type
_entity.pdbx_description
1 polymer ?
#
loop_
_entity_poly.entity_id
_entity_poly.type
_entity_poly.pdbx_seq_one_letter_code
_entity_poly.pdbx_strand_id
1 'polypeptide(L)'
;MPPSPLNSNRITKILWTVGIMVTAGLIVALGIFVLVLRGFGDGSTSQPGGTTVYPGGSIPNTSQVPVTTGTQGTAGEEPTMVVSARNGGIITVRDFINAPSTMEDKNNPGNYFLAGGVPPTENSPPYDILYNGSDQSFTIGLSQEPIGEARLNAQQYLMQTLGIDETAMCLLTYWVGVSYAVNPLYSSKNLGFSFCPGATVL
;
A
#
# COMPACT_ATOMS: atom_id res chain seq x y z
N MET A 1 20.55 -16.55 71.34
CA MET A 1 19.11 -16.24 71.30
C MET A 1 18.56 -16.83 70.00
N PRO A 2 17.66 -17.83 70.04
CA PRO A 2 17.07 -18.38 68.83
C PRO A 2 16.09 -17.38 68.21
N PRO A 3 16.00 -17.29 66.87
CA PRO A 3 15.06 -16.39 66.20
C PRO A 3 13.61 -16.87 66.42
N SER A 4 12.74 -15.92 66.75
CA SER A 4 11.31 -16.17 66.92
C SER A 4 10.69 -16.71 65.62
N PRO A 5 9.84 -17.75 65.68
CA PRO A 5 9.21 -18.31 64.49
C PRO A 5 8.23 -17.29 63.87
N LEU A 6 8.46 -16.96 62.60
CA LEU A 6 7.57 -16.14 61.79
C LEU A 6 6.21 -16.84 61.63
N ASN A 7 5.14 -16.12 61.95
CA ASN A 7 3.77 -16.60 61.95
C ASN A 7 3.26 -16.82 60.50
N SER A 8 3.41 -18.06 60.02
CA SER A 8 3.02 -18.53 58.69
C SER A 8 1.58 -18.16 58.26
N ASN A 9 0.65 -18.01 59.22
CA ASN A 9 -0.75 -17.70 58.94
C ASN A 9 -1.01 -16.27 58.42
N ARG A 10 -0.03 -15.35 58.52
CA ARG A 10 -0.18 -14.00 57.96
C ARG A 10 0.23 -13.91 56.49
N ILE A 11 1.20 -14.73 56.06
CA ILE A 11 1.75 -14.68 54.70
C ILE A 11 0.74 -15.28 53.71
N THR A 12 0.08 -16.39 54.06
CA THR A 12 -0.95 -17.02 53.23
C THR A 12 -2.17 -16.12 53.00
N LYS A 13 -2.58 -15.33 53.98
CA LYS A 13 -3.70 -14.38 53.82
C LYS A 13 -3.38 -13.23 52.87
N ILE A 14 -2.16 -12.71 52.91
CA ILE A 14 -1.73 -11.62 52.02
C ILE A 14 -1.69 -12.11 50.56
N LEU A 15 -1.11 -13.30 50.32
CA LEU A 15 -1.03 -13.89 48.99
C LEU A 15 -2.41 -14.15 48.36
N TRP A 16 -3.39 -14.61 49.15
CA TRP A 16 -4.76 -14.83 48.67
C TRP A 16 -5.47 -13.52 48.28
N THR A 17 -5.25 -12.45 49.05
CA THR A 17 -5.91 -11.16 48.82
C THR A 17 -5.36 -10.47 47.56
N VAL A 18 -4.05 -10.55 47.32
CA VAL A 18 -3.42 -10.00 46.11
C VAL A 18 -3.85 -10.76 44.86
N GLY A 19 -3.99 -12.10 44.93
CA GLY A 19 -4.45 -12.91 43.80
C GLY A 19 -5.84 -12.50 43.30
N ILE A 20 -6.79 -12.24 44.21
CA ILE A 20 -8.17 -11.83 43.87
C ILE A 20 -8.18 -10.47 43.16
N MET A 21 -7.40 -9.50 43.64
CA MET A 21 -7.33 -8.15 43.05
C MET A 21 -6.82 -8.18 41.62
N VAL A 22 -5.80 -9.00 41.32
CA VAL A 22 -5.25 -9.14 39.96
C VAL A 22 -6.26 -9.77 39.02
N THR A 23 -6.98 -10.81 39.46
CA THR A 23 -8.01 -11.45 38.63
C THR A 23 -9.19 -10.53 38.31
N ALA A 24 -9.62 -9.71 39.28
CA ALA A 24 -10.71 -8.75 39.07
C ALA A 24 -10.34 -7.67 38.04
N GLY A 25 -9.10 -7.15 38.10
CA GLY A 25 -8.62 -6.16 37.13
C GLY A 25 -8.56 -6.70 35.70
N LEU A 26 -8.15 -7.95 35.53
CA LEU A 26 -8.04 -8.60 34.21
C LEU A 26 -9.41 -8.81 33.55
N ILE A 27 -10.44 -9.17 34.33
CA ILE A 27 -11.82 -9.34 33.83
C ILE A 27 -12.40 -7.99 33.35
N VAL A 28 -12.16 -6.91 34.10
CA VAL A 28 -12.63 -5.57 33.71
C VAL A 28 -11.94 -5.10 32.43
N ALA A 29 -10.62 -5.28 32.31
CA ALA A 29 -9.87 -4.91 31.11
C ALA A 29 -10.34 -5.68 29.86
N LEU A 30 -10.58 -6.99 29.98
CA LEU A 30 -11.15 -7.81 28.92
C LEU A 30 -12.57 -7.37 28.52
N GLY A 31 -13.41 -7.02 29.50
CA GLY A 31 -14.77 -6.51 29.24
C GLY A 31 -14.78 -5.21 28.44
N ILE A 32 -13.90 -4.26 28.78
CA ILE A 32 -13.74 -2.99 28.05
C ILE A 32 -13.21 -3.25 26.63
N PHE A 33 -12.23 -4.14 26.49
CA PHE A 33 -11.66 -4.49 25.18
C PHE A 33 -12.69 -5.10 24.23
N VAL A 34 -13.55 -6.00 24.73
CA VAL A 34 -14.64 -6.60 23.95
C VAL A 34 -15.70 -5.55 23.55
N LEU A 35 -16.01 -4.59 24.43
CA LEU A 35 -16.94 -3.50 24.11
C LEU A 35 -16.39 -2.57 23.02
N VAL A 36 -15.11 -2.24 23.05
CA VAL A 36 -14.46 -1.43 22.01
C VAL A 36 -14.46 -2.16 20.66
N LEU A 37 -14.15 -3.45 20.64
CA LEU A 37 -14.16 -4.24 19.39
C LEU A 37 -15.56 -4.40 18.78
N ARG A 38 -16.63 -4.36 19.58
CA ARG A 38 -18.01 -4.43 19.06
C ARG A 38 -18.60 -3.08 18.64
N GLY A 39 -17.99 -1.97 19.05
CA GLY A 39 -18.48 -0.61 18.75
C GLY A 39 -18.10 -0.04 17.38
N PHE A 40 -17.23 -0.73 16.61
CA PHE A 40 -16.74 -0.26 15.30
C PHE A 40 -17.33 -1.04 14.10
N GLY A 41 -18.43 -1.78 14.28
CA GLY A 41 -19.11 -2.50 13.21
C GLY A 41 -20.15 -1.65 12.47
N ASP A 42 -19.97 -1.54 11.15
CA ASP A 42 -20.98 -1.25 10.12
C ASP A 42 -21.49 0.19 9.96
N GLY A 43 -20.56 1.12 9.73
CA GLY A 43 -20.85 2.35 8.99
C GLY A 43 -20.93 2.10 7.48
N SER A 44 -21.97 1.39 7.01
CA SER A 44 -22.25 1.28 5.57
C SER A 44 -22.81 2.58 5.02
N THR A 45 -21.93 3.50 4.63
CA THR A 45 -22.31 4.72 3.91
C THR A 45 -22.68 4.36 2.47
N SER A 46 -23.98 4.22 2.20
CA SER A 46 -24.51 4.10 0.85
C SER A 46 -24.27 5.40 0.06
N GLN A 47 -23.36 5.33 -0.91
CA GLN A 47 -23.05 6.43 -1.83
C GLN A 47 -24.09 6.46 -2.98
N PRO A 48 -24.69 7.62 -3.30
CA PRO A 48 -25.59 7.74 -4.44
C PRO A 48 -24.83 7.63 -5.77
N GLY A 49 -25.28 6.71 -6.64
CA GLY A 49 -24.75 6.54 -7.99
C GLY A 49 -25.12 7.72 -8.89
N GLY A 50 -24.15 8.57 -9.20
CA GLY A 50 -24.23 9.57 -10.26
C GLY A 50 -23.67 9.01 -11.55
N THR A 51 -24.53 8.72 -12.53
CA THR A 51 -24.14 8.35 -13.89
C THR A 51 -23.74 9.61 -14.65
N THR A 52 -22.44 9.85 -14.83
CA THR A 52 -21.95 10.91 -15.73
C THR A 52 -21.92 10.39 -17.16
N VAL A 53 -22.91 10.79 -17.96
CA VAL A 53 -22.94 10.56 -19.41
C VAL A 53 -21.95 11.52 -20.07
N TYR A 54 -20.87 10.99 -20.64
CA TYR A 54 -19.97 11.77 -21.49
C TYR A 54 -20.58 11.91 -22.89
N PRO A 55 -20.71 13.13 -23.44
CA PRO A 55 -21.08 13.33 -24.83
C PRO A 55 -19.90 12.92 -25.74
N GLY A 56 -20.17 11.96 -26.63
CA GLY A 56 -19.21 11.49 -27.63
C GLY A 56 -18.83 12.57 -28.62
N GLY A 57 -17.56 12.97 -28.59
CA GLY A 57 -16.91 13.73 -29.66
C GLY A 57 -16.37 12.78 -30.72
N SER A 58 -16.92 12.86 -31.93
CA SER A 58 -16.41 12.17 -33.12
C SER A 58 -15.09 12.79 -33.56
N ILE A 59 -14.05 11.97 -33.67
CA ILE A 59 -12.74 12.36 -34.19
C ILE A 59 -12.78 12.24 -35.73
N PRO A 60 -12.35 13.26 -36.50
CA PRO A 60 -12.31 13.20 -37.95
C PRO A 60 -11.25 12.21 -38.46
N ASN A 61 -11.72 11.30 -39.29
CA ASN A 61 -10.95 10.33 -40.09
C ASN A 61 -9.87 11.05 -40.91
N THR A 62 -8.61 10.93 -40.49
CA THR A 62 -7.45 11.48 -41.22
C THR A 62 -6.95 10.45 -42.22
N SER A 63 -6.93 10.85 -43.49
CA SER A 63 -6.51 10.09 -44.66
C SER A 63 -5.22 9.29 -44.45
N GLN A 64 -5.31 7.99 -44.72
CA GLN A 64 -4.21 7.05 -44.74
C GLN A 64 -3.26 7.35 -45.92
N VAL A 65 -2.01 7.67 -45.59
CA VAL A 65 -0.88 7.63 -46.53
C VAL A 65 -0.40 6.18 -46.61
N PRO A 66 -0.03 5.64 -47.78
CA PRO A 66 0.49 4.27 -47.89
C PRO A 66 1.87 4.22 -47.24
N VAL A 67 1.95 3.62 -46.05
CA VAL A 67 3.23 3.33 -45.39
C VAL A 67 3.87 2.12 -46.07
N THR A 68 5.06 2.35 -46.59
CA THR A 68 5.94 1.35 -47.20
C THR A 68 6.24 0.24 -46.21
N THR A 69 5.92 -0.99 -46.62
CA THR A 69 6.11 -2.23 -45.87
C THR A 69 7.60 -2.54 -45.74
N GLY A 70 8.26 -1.93 -44.76
CA GLY A 70 9.54 -2.39 -44.26
C GLY A 70 9.33 -3.69 -43.48
N THR A 71 10.15 -4.70 -43.76
CA THR A 71 10.19 -5.99 -43.09
C THR A 71 10.06 -5.83 -41.57
N GLN A 72 8.88 -6.20 -41.04
CA GLN A 72 8.61 -6.33 -39.61
C GLN A 72 9.60 -7.35 -39.05
N GLY A 73 10.68 -6.87 -38.44
CA GLY A 73 11.40 -7.66 -37.45
C GLY A 73 10.37 -8.11 -36.42
N THR A 74 10.31 -9.41 -36.15
CA THR A 74 9.48 -10.01 -35.12
C THR A 74 9.63 -9.18 -33.86
N ALA A 75 8.61 -8.40 -33.50
CA ALA A 75 8.62 -7.61 -32.28
C ALA A 75 8.83 -8.60 -31.15
N GLY A 76 10.04 -8.61 -30.58
CA GLY A 76 10.38 -9.52 -29.51
C GLY A 76 9.35 -9.36 -28.41
N GLU A 77 8.70 -10.46 -28.06
CA GLU A 77 7.77 -10.49 -26.93
C GLU A 77 8.51 -9.92 -25.72
N GLU A 78 7.95 -8.85 -25.14
CA GLU A 78 8.56 -8.21 -23.97
C GLU A 78 8.54 -9.22 -22.81
N PRO A 79 9.66 -9.42 -22.09
CA PRO A 79 9.70 -10.40 -21.00
C PRO A 79 8.64 -10.05 -19.95
N THR A 80 7.99 -11.08 -19.41
CA THR A 80 6.93 -10.96 -18.40
C THR A 80 7.29 -11.74 -17.15
N MET A 81 6.67 -11.35 -16.03
CA MET A 81 6.72 -12.05 -14.75
C MET A 81 5.35 -12.06 -14.09
N VAL A 82 5.21 -12.80 -12.99
CA VAL A 82 3.97 -12.86 -12.21
C VAL A 82 4.15 -12.16 -10.86
N VAL A 83 3.12 -11.43 -10.44
CA VAL A 83 3.00 -10.87 -9.09
C VAL A 83 1.71 -11.35 -8.44
N SER A 84 1.72 -11.44 -7.11
CA SER A 84 0.59 -11.90 -6.32
C SER A 84 -0.45 -10.81 -6.20
N ALA A 85 -1.71 -11.16 -6.48
CA ALA A 85 -2.84 -10.28 -6.25
C ALA A 85 -3.32 -10.40 -4.80
N ARG A 86 -3.87 -9.32 -4.26
CA ARG A 86 -4.45 -9.24 -2.91
C ARG A 86 -5.59 -10.24 -2.67
N ASN A 87 -6.23 -10.73 -3.74
CA ASN A 87 -7.30 -11.73 -3.69
C ASN A 87 -6.78 -13.18 -3.74
N GLY A 88 -5.45 -13.40 -3.66
CA GLY A 88 -4.81 -14.70 -3.78
C GLY A 88 -4.60 -15.18 -5.21
N GLY A 89 -4.99 -14.38 -6.22
CA GLY A 89 -4.70 -14.64 -7.63
C GLY A 89 -3.27 -14.23 -8.02
N ILE A 90 -3.00 -14.33 -9.32
CA ILE A 90 -1.75 -13.85 -9.94
C ILE A 90 -2.06 -12.83 -11.03
N ILE A 91 -1.16 -11.87 -11.22
CA ILE A 91 -1.23 -10.86 -12.28
C ILE A 91 0.06 -11.00 -13.10
N THR A 92 -0.10 -11.18 -14.41
CA THR A 92 1.04 -11.12 -15.34
C THR A 92 1.38 -9.66 -15.60
N VAL A 93 2.63 -9.31 -15.41
CA VAL A 93 3.19 -7.97 -15.61
C VAL A 93 4.44 -8.07 -16.48
N ARG A 94 4.90 -6.94 -17.00
CA ARG A 94 6.24 -6.84 -17.59
C ARG A 94 7.30 -7.22 -16.56
N ASP A 95 8.41 -7.78 -17.00
CA ASP A 95 9.57 -8.07 -16.15
C ASP A 95 10.29 -6.77 -15.75
N PHE A 96 9.66 -6.02 -14.85
CA PHE A 96 10.15 -4.73 -14.40
C PHE A 96 11.40 -4.85 -13.53
N ILE A 97 11.68 -6.01 -12.94
CA ILE A 97 12.86 -6.22 -12.10
C ILE A 97 14.14 -6.17 -12.95
N ASN A 98 14.08 -6.70 -14.16
CA ASN A 98 15.20 -6.68 -15.11
C ASN A 98 15.18 -5.46 -16.05
N ALA A 99 14.27 -4.50 -15.84
CA ALA A 99 14.23 -3.27 -16.62
C ALA A 99 15.45 -2.37 -16.32
N PRO A 100 16.06 -1.72 -17.33
CA PRO A 100 17.23 -0.85 -17.12
C PRO A 100 17.02 0.32 -16.16
N SER A 101 15.77 0.73 -15.93
CA SER A 101 15.41 1.79 -14.99
C SER A 101 15.28 1.32 -13.54
N THR A 102 15.21 0.02 -13.31
CA THR A 102 15.00 -0.55 -11.98
C THR A 102 16.33 -0.79 -11.29
N MET A 103 16.41 -0.40 -10.02
CA MET A 103 17.61 -0.54 -9.21
C MET A 103 17.31 -1.41 -7.99
N GLU A 104 18.06 -2.50 -7.83
CA GLU A 104 17.99 -3.30 -6.60
C GLU A 104 18.60 -2.52 -5.43
N ASP A 105 17.92 -2.56 -4.28
CA ASP A 105 18.44 -2.02 -3.02
C ASP A 105 19.55 -2.94 -2.50
N LYS A 106 20.80 -2.48 -2.63
CA LYS A 106 21.98 -3.21 -2.17
C LYS A 106 21.98 -3.53 -0.68
N ASN A 107 21.26 -2.76 0.14
CA ASN A 107 21.18 -2.98 1.58
C ASN A 107 20.06 -3.96 1.96
N ASN A 108 19.08 -4.15 1.07
CA ASN A 108 17.92 -5.01 1.29
C ASN A 108 17.67 -5.85 0.02
N PRO A 109 18.46 -6.93 -0.21
CA PRO A 109 18.32 -7.76 -1.40
C PRO A 109 16.90 -8.26 -1.61
N GLY A 110 16.44 -8.23 -2.86
CA GLY A 110 15.04 -8.51 -3.21
C GLY A 110 14.09 -7.31 -3.08
N ASN A 111 14.55 -6.14 -2.65
CA ASN A 111 13.82 -4.89 -2.80
C ASN A 111 14.33 -4.09 -4.00
N TYR A 112 13.41 -3.44 -4.73
CA TYR A 112 13.73 -2.78 -5.99
C TYR A 112 13.09 -1.41 -6.06
N PHE A 113 13.89 -0.37 -6.32
CA PHE A 113 13.41 0.97 -6.63
C PHE A 113 13.05 1.05 -8.11
N LEU A 114 11.77 1.27 -8.41
CA LEU A 114 11.28 1.51 -9.76
C LEU A 114 11.34 3.00 -10.11
N ALA A 115 11.17 3.88 -9.12
CA ALA A 115 11.24 5.33 -9.27
C ALA A 115 11.79 6.01 -8.00
N GLY A 116 12.20 7.28 -8.11
CA GLY A 116 12.72 8.10 -7.00
C GLY A 116 14.20 7.85 -6.71
N GLY A 117 14.55 6.59 -6.44
CA GLY A 117 15.91 6.15 -6.09
C GLY A 117 16.36 6.60 -4.69
N VAL A 118 17.43 5.99 -4.18
CA VAL A 118 18.07 6.38 -2.90
C VAL A 118 19.59 6.49 -3.09
N PRO A 119 20.20 7.66 -2.82
CA PRO A 119 19.55 8.91 -2.41
C PRO A 119 18.79 9.58 -3.58
N PRO A 120 17.77 10.41 -3.28
CA PRO A 120 17.13 11.22 -4.31
C PRO A 120 18.15 12.18 -4.95
N THR A 121 18.00 12.40 -6.25
CA THR A 121 18.77 13.36 -7.05
C THR A 121 17.93 14.62 -7.31
N GLU A 122 18.55 15.68 -7.83
CA GLU A 122 17.81 16.91 -8.23
C GLU A 122 16.74 16.64 -9.31
N ASN A 123 16.87 15.54 -10.05
CA ASN A 123 15.92 15.13 -11.09
C ASN A 123 15.01 13.98 -10.64
N SER A 124 15.00 13.63 -9.35
CA SER A 124 14.10 12.61 -8.84
C SER A 124 12.65 13.07 -8.98
N PRO A 125 11.73 12.17 -9.39
CA PRO A 125 10.31 12.49 -9.43
C PRO A 125 9.78 12.86 -8.03
N PRO A 126 8.62 13.54 -7.94
CA PRO A 126 7.96 13.92 -6.68
C PRO A 126 7.37 12.72 -5.91
N TYR A 127 7.85 11.52 -6.18
CA TYR A 127 7.44 10.26 -5.58
C TYR A 127 8.57 9.22 -5.67
N ASP A 128 8.48 8.20 -4.84
CA ASP A 128 9.30 6.98 -4.92
C ASP A 128 8.38 5.76 -5.04
N ILE A 129 8.87 4.73 -5.71
CA ILE A 129 8.17 3.46 -5.85
C ILE A 129 9.16 2.35 -5.53
N LEU A 130 8.86 1.60 -4.49
CA LEU A 130 9.61 0.45 -4.03
C LEU A 130 8.76 -0.81 -4.21
N TYR A 131 9.34 -1.85 -4.81
CA TYR A 131 8.78 -3.20 -4.82
C TYR A 131 9.55 -4.08 -3.84
N ASN A 132 8.84 -4.81 -2.99
CA ASN A 132 9.40 -5.81 -2.09
C ASN A 132 9.13 -7.21 -2.65
N GLY A 133 10.18 -7.90 -3.09
CA GLY A 133 10.07 -9.23 -3.70
C GLY A 133 9.66 -10.34 -2.74
N SER A 134 9.81 -10.15 -1.42
CA SER A 134 9.48 -11.17 -0.42
C SER A 134 7.98 -11.36 -0.22
N ASP A 135 7.21 -10.26 -0.24
CA ASP A 135 5.76 -10.25 -0.10
C ASP A 135 5.03 -9.76 -1.36
N GLN A 136 5.80 -9.43 -2.40
CA GLN A 136 5.35 -8.93 -3.69
C GLN A 136 4.47 -7.67 -3.58
N SER A 137 4.80 -6.80 -2.61
CA SER A 137 4.08 -5.56 -2.35
C SER A 137 4.78 -4.33 -2.95
N PHE A 138 3.98 -3.29 -3.21
CA PHE A 138 4.45 -1.99 -3.68
C PHE A 138 4.26 -0.92 -2.61
N THR A 139 5.31 -0.15 -2.33
CA THR A 139 5.25 1.04 -1.48
C THR A 139 5.47 2.27 -2.36
N ILE A 140 4.53 3.22 -2.29
CA ILE A 140 4.57 4.47 -3.03
C ILE A 140 4.66 5.61 -2.02
N GLY A 141 5.82 6.26 -1.96
CA GLY A 141 6.03 7.46 -1.17
C GLY A 141 5.75 8.71 -2.01
N LEU A 142 4.92 9.61 -1.51
CA LEU A 142 4.70 10.94 -2.09
C LEU A 142 5.60 11.93 -1.36
N SER A 143 6.54 12.54 -2.09
CA SER A 143 7.62 13.35 -1.51
C SER A 143 7.46 14.85 -1.73
N GLN A 144 6.42 15.29 -2.46
CA GLN A 144 6.19 16.70 -2.78
C GLN A 144 4.71 17.07 -2.89
N GLU A 145 4.37 18.31 -2.54
CA GLU A 145 3.06 18.92 -2.80
C GLU A 145 2.99 19.53 -4.23
N PRO A 146 1.83 19.49 -4.92
CA PRO A 146 0.56 18.95 -4.46
C PRO A 146 0.51 17.41 -4.51
N ILE A 147 0.20 16.77 -3.38
CA ILE A 147 0.21 15.30 -3.27
C ILE A 147 -0.76 14.60 -4.23
N GLY A 148 -1.83 15.29 -4.65
CA GLY A 148 -2.76 14.80 -5.67
C GLY A 148 -2.08 14.57 -7.03
N GLU A 149 -1.25 15.52 -7.48
CA GLU A 149 -0.51 15.43 -8.73
C GLU A 149 0.62 14.40 -8.63
N ALA A 150 1.37 14.41 -7.53
CA ALA A 150 2.41 13.40 -7.28
C ALA A 150 1.84 11.98 -7.34
N ARG A 151 0.65 11.75 -6.75
CA ARG A 151 -0.06 10.47 -6.81
C ARG A 151 -0.45 10.08 -8.24
N LEU A 152 -1.00 11.01 -9.02
CA LEU A 152 -1.40 10.77 -10.41
C LEU A 152 -0.20 10.39 -11.29
N ASN A 153 0.94 11.05 -11.07
CA ASN A 153 2.17 10.73 -11.81
C ASN A 153 2.73 9.36 -11.40
N ALA A 154 2.71 9.03 -10.11
CA ALA A 154 3.17 7.74 -9.60
C ALA A 154 2.32 6.56 -10.13
N GLN A 155 0.99 6.68 -10.12
CA GLN A 155 0.11 5.61 -10.64
C GLN A 155 0.27 5.41 -12.14
N GLN A 156 0.40 6.50 -12.91
CA GLN A 156 0.60 6.42 -14.35
C GLN A 156 1.94 5.75 -14.69
N TYR A 157 3.00 6.14 -13.98
CA TYR A 157 4.30 5.51 -14.12
C TYR A 157 4.22 4.00 -13.80
N LEU A 158 3.63 3.64 -12.66
CA LEU A 158 3.54 2.24 -12.24
C LEU A 158 2.74 1.38 -13.25
N MET A 159 1.61 1.88 -13.76
CA MET A 159 0.84 1.18 -14.80
C MET A 159 1.67 0.94 -16.07
N GLN A 160 2.42 1.95 -16.51
CA GLN A 160 3.29 1.83 -17.69
C GLN A 160 4.42 0.84 -17.46
N THR A 161 5.07 0.90 -16.29
CA THR A 161 6.18 0.00 -15.92
C THR A 161 5.71 -1.44 -15.81
N LEU A 162 4.54 -1.69 -15.22
CA LEU A 162 3.99 -3.04 -15.08
C LEU A 162 3.28 -3.55 -16.33
N GLY A 163 2.85 -2.66 -17.23
CA GLY A 163 2.07 -3.02 -18.41
C GLY A 163 0.65 -3.48 -18.07
N ILE A 164 0.03 -2.89 -17.05
CA ILE A 164 -1.32 -3.26 -16.57
C ILE A 164 -2.26 -2.05 -16.56
N ASP A 165 -3.57 -2.33 -16.48
CA ASP A 165 -4.61 -1.31 -16.40
C ASP A 165 -5.01 -0.96 -14.95
N GLU A 166 -5.93 0.00 -14.81
CA GLU A 166 -6.45 0.45 -13.52
C GLU A 166 -7.11 -0.69 -12.71
N THR A 167 -7.78 -1.63 -13.39
CA THR A 167 -8.47 -2.74 -12.72
C THR A 167 -7.47 -3.67 -12.06
N ALA A 168 -6.40 -4.04 -12.78
CA ALA A 168 -5.31 -4.86 -12.27
C ALA A 168 -4.49 -4.14 -11.20
N MET A 169 -4.26 -2.82 -11.32
CA MET A 169 -3.63 -2.01 -10.28
C MET A 169 -4.36 -2.12 -8.93
N CYS A 170 -5.69 -2.13 -8.94
CA CYS A 170 -6.46 -2.29 -7.72
C CYS A 170 -6.34 -3.69 -7.09
N LEU A 171 -5.86 -4.70 -7.82
CA LEU A 171 -5.63 -6.04 -7.31
C LEU A 171 -4.22 -6.22 -6.73
N LEU A 172 -3.29 -5.27 -6.91
CA LEU A 172 -1.96 -5.34 -6.30
C LEU A 172 -2.03 -5.27 -4.76
N THR A 173 -1.01 -5.81 -4.10
CA THR A 173 -0.73 -5.52 -2.70
C THR A 173 0.10 -4.25 -2.64
N TYR A 174 -0.46 -3.16 -2.10
CA TYR A 174 0.23 -1.86 -2.12
C TYR A 174 -0.11 -0.94 -0.96
N TRP A 175 0.76 0.05 -0.75
CA TRP A 175 0.55 1.17 0.16
C TRP A 175 0.97 2.48 -0.53
N VAL A 176 0.09 3.48 -0.53
CA VAL A 176 0.39 4.84 -1.00
C VAL A 176 0.35 5.77 0.20
N GLY A 177 1.43 6.50 0.48
CA GLY A 177 1.42 7.44 1.58
C GLY A 177 2.43 8.56 1.42
N VAL A 178 2.40 9.46 2.39
CA VAL A 178 3.14 10.72 2.39
C VAL A 178 3.85 10.87 3.72
N SER A 179 5.07 11.40 3.70
CA SER A 179 5.80 11.69 4.92
C SER A 179 5.15 12.84 5.70
N TYR A 180 5.31 12.83 7.04
CA TYR A 180 4.79 13.90 7.90
C TYR A 180 5.31 15.29 7.50
N ALA A 181 6.56 15.38 7.04
CA ALA A 181 7.18 16.63 6.63
C ALA A 181 6.54 17.24 5.37
N VAL A 182 5.99 16.41 4.49
CA VAL A 182 5.34 16.86 3.25
C VAL A 182 3.89 17.24 3.52
N ASN A 183 3.11 16.35 4.15
CA ASN A 183 1.71 16.61 4.48
C ASN A 183 1.29 15.96 5.81
N PRO A 184 1.20 16.73 6.90
CA PRO A 184 0.78 16.21 8.21
C PRO A 184 -0.63 15.61 8.22
N LEU A 185 -1.57 16.19 7.46
CA LEU A 185 -2.98 15.80 7.44
C LEU A 185 -3.20 14.40 6.85
N TYR A 186 -2.40 14.06 5.83
CA TYR A 186 -2.47 12.79 5.12
C TYR A 186 -1.38 11.79 5.53
N SER A 187 -0.44 12.21 6.38
CA SER A 187 0.57 11.33 6.93
C SER A 187 -0.04 10.14 7.69
N SER A 188 0.62 8.98 7.63
CA SER A 188 0.20 7.72 8.27
C SER A 188 -1.12 7.11 7.74
N LYS A 189 -1.68 7.63 6.65
CA LYS A 189 -2.85 7.05 5.98
C LYS A 189 -2.42 6.34 4.70
N ASN A 190 -3.09 5.23 4.38
CA ASN A 190 -3.00 4.67 3.02
C ASN A 190 -3.97 5.44 2.12
N LEU A 191 -3.44 6.20 1.17
CA LEU A 191 -4.21 7.08 0.30
C LEU A 191 -4.87 6.33 -0.87
N GLY A 192 -4.42 5.11 -1.19
CA GLY A 192 -4.92 4.36 -2.34
C GLY A 192 -4.49 4.95 -3.69
N PHE A 193 -4.65 4.19 -4.78
CA PHE A 193 -4.66 4.77 -6.13
C PHE A 193 -5.99 5.49 -6.39
N SER A 194 -5.98 6.63 -7.09
CA SER A 194 -7.15 7.52 -7.18
C SER A 194 -8.41 6.87 -7.76
N PHE A 195 -8.24 5.88 -8.64
CA PHE A 195 -9.33 5.16 -9.31
C PHE A 195 -9.80 3.91 -8.53
N CYS A 196 -9.09 3.51 -7.46
CA CYS A 196 -9.47 2.32 -6.70
C CYS A 196 -10.56 2.62 -5.66
N PRO A 197 -11.51 1.69 -5.45
CA PRO A 197 -12.50 1.81 -4.40
C PRO A 197 -11.85 2.02 -3.02
N GLY A 198 -12.35 2.99 -2.26
CA GLY A 198 -11.85 3.33 -0.92
C GLY A 198 -10.63 4.25 -0.88
N ALA A 199 -10.13 4.71 -2.03
CA ALA A 199 -9.05 5.69 -2.08
C ALA A 199 -9.45 7.03 -1.45
N THR A 200 -8.47 7.70 -0.85
CA THR A 200 -8.66 9.03 -0.27
C THR A 200 -8.86 10.06 -1.38
N VAL A 201 -9.90 10.88 -1.26
CA VAL A 201 -10.12 12.05 -2.12
C VAL A 201 -9.13 13.14 -1.70
N LEU A 202 -8.36 13.64 -2.67
CA LEU A 202 -7.33 14.67 -2.49
C LEU A 202 -7.72 15.93 -3.25
#